data_AF-A0A1H6F9M2-F1
#
_entry.id   AF-A0A1H6F9M2-F1
#
_cell.length_a   1.000
_cell.length_b   1.000
_cell.length_c   1.000
_cell.angle_alpha   90.00
_cell.angle_beta   90.00
_cell.angle_gamma   90.00
#
_symmetry.space_group_name_H-M   'P 1'
#
loop_
_entity.id
_entity.type
_entity.pdbx_description
1 polymer ?
#
loop_
_entity_poly.entity_id
_entity_poly.type
_entity_poly.pdbx_seq_one_letter_code
_entity_poly.pdbx_strand_id
1 'polypeptide(L)'
;MAKEEVDIQLKVETPEQIDFACDVLRTLHSVIRRMRMEQHKTWKTTDILDLLETLIFEITTGVTEEDKMRELLLVQGRVAFQANKPRSSNPYQQKQEPQNYNWWDMGWHDGEREATKAAGGAVEIHQGRIKAKPKTSKSGKYYRIQHHYKSVVTEWNETLHQYSPENNGTKFDDYEEASTIAERLKQSADGYITIITMDAN
;
A
#
# COMPACT_ATOMS: atom_id res chain seq x y z
N MET A 1 -22.73 -3.73 -53.56
CA MET A 1 -22.52 -3.91 -52.11
C MET A 1 -21.24 -3.19 -51.76
N ALA A 2 -21.32 -2.05 -51.07
CA ALA A 2 -20.14 -1.34 -50.62
C ALA A 2 -19.50 -2.14 -49.47
N LYS A 3 -18.20 -2.44 -49.59
CA LYS A 3 -17.42 -2.92 -48.45
C LYS A 3 -17.26 -1.74 -47.51
N GLU A 4 -17.91 -1.78 -46.36
CA GLU A 4 -17.57 -0.90 -45.24
C GLU A 4 -16.13 -1.25 -44.84
N GLU A 5 -15.18 -0.43 -45.27
CA GLU A 5 -13.86 -0.39 -44.66
C GLU A 5 -14.05 0.13 -43.25
N VAL A 6 -14.04 -0.79 -42.27
CA VAL A 6 -14.02 -0.45 -40.85
C VAL A 6 -12.77 0.37 -40.63
N ASP A 7 -12.94 1.67 -40.40
CA ASP A 7 -11.87 2.59 -40.04
C ASP A 7 -11.32 2.17 -38.66
N ILE A 8 -10.19 1.45 -38.66
CA ILE A 8 -9.53 0.93 -37.45
C ILE A 8 -8.60 1.98 -36.83
N GLN A 9 -8.65 3.24 -37.30
CA GLN A 9 -7.85 4.29 -36.68
C GLN A 9 -8.42 4.61 -35.29
N LEU A 10 -7.57 4.42 -34.28
CA LEU A 10 -7.85 4.86 -32.91
C LEU A 10 -7.98 6.38 -32.94
N LYS A 11 -9.21 6.90 -33.02
CA LYS A 11 -9.49 8.33 -32.97
C LYS A 11 -9.32 8.80 -31.53
N VAL A 12 -8.19 9.46 -31.27
CA VAL A 12 -7.84 10.01 -29.97
C VAL A 12 -8.08 11.52 -30.04
N GLU A 13 -9.32 11.92 -29.78
CA GLU A 13 -9.81 13.28 -30.02
C GLU A 13 -9.94 14.09 -28.71
N THR A 14 -10.03 13.41 -27.56
CA THR A 14 -10.14 14.06 -26.24
C THR A 14 -8.95 13.75 -25.33
N PRO A 15 -8.62 14.63 -24.36
CA PRO A 15 -7.58 14.37 -23.37
C PRO A 15 -7.77 13.06 -22.59
N GLU A 16 -9.02 12.71 -22.26
CA GLU A 16 -9.34 11.47 -21.55
C GLU A 16 -9.08 10.22 -22.42
N GLN A 17 -9.32 10.31 -23.72
CA GLN A 17 -8.99 9.24 -24.67
C GLN A 17 -7.47 9.09 -24.84
N ILE A 18 -6.72 10.20 -24.76
CA ILE A 18 -5.25 10.19 -24.80
C ILE A 18 -4.70 9.52 -23.54
N ASP A 19 -5.18 9.90 -22.36
CA ASP A 19 -4.76 9.31 -21.10
C ASP A 19 -5.05 7.81 -21.06
N PHE A 20 -6.26 7.40 -21.47
CA PHE A 20 -6.63 6.00 -21.61
C PHE A 20 -5.72 5.24 -22.58
N ALA A 21 -5.45 5.79 -23.76
CA ALA A 21 -4.55 5.18 -24.74
C ALA A 21 -3.11 5.06 -24.20
N CYS A 22 -2.63 6.08 -23.49
CA CYS A 22 -1.33 6.04 -22.83
C CYS A 22 -1.26 4.95 -21.76
N ASP A 23 -2.31 4.76 -20.97
CA ASP A 23 -2.36 3.71 -19.94
C ASP A 23 -2.42 2.32 -20.57
N VAL A 24 -3.22 2.14 -21.62
CA VAL A 24 -3.23 0.89 -22.42
C VAL A 24 -1.84 0.58 -22.99
N LEU A 25 -1.15 1.58 -23.54
CA LEU A 25 0.21 1.42 -24.09
C LEU A 25 1.24 1.10 -23.00
N ARG A 26 1.15 1.69 -21.81
CA ARG A 26 2.02 1.37 -20.66
C ARG A 26 1.81 -0.07 -20.20
N THR A 27 0.55 -0.52 -20.13
CA THR A 27 0.21 -1.90 -19.79
C THR A 27 0.79 -2.87 -20.81
N LEU A 28 0.57 -2.63 -22.10
CA LEU A 28 1.13 -3.44 -23.19
C LEU A 28 2.67 -3.47 -23.14
N HIS A 29 3.31 -2.35 -22.86
CA HIS A 29 4.76 -2.29 -22.70
C HIS A 29 5.24 -3.13 -21.51
N SER A 30 4.51 -3.14 -20.39
CA SER A 30 4.80 -4.00 -19.23
C SER A 30 4.65 -5.49 -19.55
N VAL A 31 3.59 -5.87 -20.28
CA VAL A 31 3.38 -7.24 -20.80
C VAL A 31 4.59 -7.68 -21.62
N ILE A 32 4.96 -6.89 -22.63
CA ILE A 32 6.07 -7.21 -23.54
C ILE A 32 7.38 -7.33 -22.77
N ARG A 33 7.61 -6.48 -21.76
CA ARG A 33 8.80 -6.54 -20.92
C ARG A 33 8.84 -7.81 -20.07
N ARG A 34 7.73 -8.20 -19.42
CA ARG A 34 7.63 -9.46 -18.66
C ARG A 34 7.84 -10.67 -19.58
N MET A 35 7.19 -10.68 -20.75
CA MET A 35 7.40 -11.73 -21.75
C MET A 35 8.87 -11.85 -22.19
N ARG A 36 9.56 -10.72 -22.35
CA ARG A 36 10.99 -10.68 -22.69
C ARG A 36 11.92 -11.12 -21.57
N MET A 37 11.51 -11.08 -20.30
CA MET A 37 12.33 -11.58 -19.19
C MET A 37 12.29 -13.13 -19.13
N GLU A 38 11.23 -13.75 -19.62
CA GLU A 38 11.08 -15.21 -19.69
C GLU A 38 11.48 -15.75 -21.07
N GLN A 39 12.70 -15.43 -21.54
CA GLN A 39 13.19 -15.74 -22.91
C GLN A 39 13.14 -17.23 -23.30
N HIS A 40 12.99 -18.14 -22.34
CA HIS A 40 12.97 -19.59 -22.54
C HIS A 40 11.57 -20.20 -22.62
N LYS A 41 10.50 -19.39 -22.49
CA LYS A 41 9.12 -19.88 -22.43
C LYS A 41 8.43 -19.67 -23.79
N THR A 42 7.84 -20.74 -24.31
CA THR A 42 6.96 -20.64 -25.48
C THR A 42 5.59 -20.14 -25.02
N TRP A 43 5.32 -18.86 -25.26
CA TRP A 43 4.06 -18.22 -24.86
C TRP A 43 2.89 -18.75 -25.70
N LYS A 44 1.91 -19.37 -25.05
CA LYS A 44 0.62 -19.70 -25.67
C LYS A 44 -0.32 -18.51 -25.54
N THR A 45 -1.35 -18.46 -26.38
CA THR A 45 -2.40 -17.44 -26.31
C THR A 45 -3.05 -17.38 -24.93
N THR A 46 -3.20 -18.52 -24.24
CA THR A 46 -3.71 -18.59 -22.86
C THR A 46 -2.78 -17.91 -21.86
N ASP A 47 -1.47 -18.13 -21.96
CA ASP A 47 -0.49 -17.50 -21.05
C ASP A 47 -0.49 -15.97 -21.18
N ILE A 48 -0.74 -15.47 -22.40
CA ILE A 48 -0.84 -14.04 -22.70
C ILE A 48 -2.16 -13.48 -22.16
N LEU A 49 -3.27 -14.21 -22.30
CA LEU A 49 -4.57 -13.80 -21.74
C LEU A 49 -4.52 -13.76 -20.21
N ASP A 50 -3.97 -14.77 -19.55
CA ASP A 50 -3.81 -14.81 -18.09
C ASP A 50 -2.92 -13.66 -17.58
N LEU A 51 -1.84 -13.34 -18.30
CA LEU A 51 -0.97 -12.22 -17.99
C LEU A 51 -1.69 -10.88 -18.17
N LEU A 52 -2.50 -10.73 -19.22
CA LEU A 52 -3.31 -9.54 -19.45
C LEU A 52 -4.39 -9.38 -18.38
N GLU A 53 -5.10 -10.46 -18.01
CA GLU A 53 -6.09 -10.45 -16.93
C GLU A 53 -5.46 -10.11 -15.59
N THR A 54 -4.28 -10.68 -15.29
CA THR A 54 -3.50 -10.34 -14.09
C THR A 54 -3.13 -8.87 -14.08
N LEU A 55 -2.60 -8.34 -15.19
CA LEU A 55 -2.22 -6.93 -15.27
C LEU A 55 -3.43 -5.98 -15.22
N ILE A 56 -4.54 -6.33 -15.86
CA ILE A 56 -5.80 -5.59 -15.76
C ILE A 56 -6.26 -5.59 -14.30
N PHE A 57 -6.18 -6.71 -13.59
CA PHE A 57 -6.49 -6.79 -12.17
C PHE A 57 -5.54 -5.91 -11.32
N GLU A 58 -4.22 -6.01 -11.54
CA GLU A 58 -3.21 -5.20 -10.83
C GLU A 58 -3.45 -3.69 -11.06
N ILE A 59 -3.81 -3.29 -12.27
CA ILE A 59 -4.09 -1.89 -12.63
C ILE A 59 -5.42 -1.40 -12.05
N THR A 60 -6.47 -2.23 -12.11
CA THR A 60 -7.81 -1.85 -11.64
C THR A 60 -7.91 -1.83 -10.12
N THR A 61 -7.12 -2.64 -9.43
CA THR A 61 -7.12 -2.72 -7.97
C THR A 61 -6.01 -1.91 -7.31
N GLY A 62 -4.95 -1.57 -8.06
CA GLY A 62 -3.74 -0.96 -7.52
C GLY A 62 -2.90 -1.92 -6.67
N VAL A 63 -3.30 -3.19 -6.55
CA VAL A 63 -2.65 -4.20 -5.72
C VAL A 63 -1.88 -5.16 -6.61
N THR A 64 -0.55 -5.13 -6.52
CA THR A 64 0.32 -6.05 -7.26
C THR A 64 0.40 -7.42 -6.56
N GLU A 65 0.84 -8.45 -7.29
CA GLU A 65 1.18 -9.74 -6.65
C GLU A 65 2.27 -9.60 -5.58
N GLU A 66 3.18 -8.63 -5.72
CA GLU A 66 4.17 -8.29 -4.69
C GLU A 66 3.50 -7.74 -3.42
N ASP A 67 2.46 -6.91 -3.56
CA ASP A 67 1.70 -6.39 -2.41
C ASP A 67 0.94 -7.50 -1.68
N LYS A 68 0.35 -8.47 -2.42
CA LYS A 68 -0.29 -9.64 -1.81
C LYS A 68 0.71 -10.50 -1.06
N MET A 69 1.89 -10.73 -1.64
CA MET A 69 2.96 -11.51 -1.01
C MET A 69 3.51 -10.78 0.22
N ARG A 70 3.73 -9.47 0.14
CA ARG A 70 4.14 -8.63 1.27
C ARG A 70 3.14 -8.73 2.42
N GLU A 71 1.85 -8.55 2.14
CA GLU A 71 0.79 -8.61 3.17
C GLU A 71 0.73 -9.98 3.84
N LEU A 72 0.79 -11.05 3.05
CA LEU A 72 0.83 -12.41 3.57
C LEU A 72 1.99 -12.61 4.55
N LEU A 73 3.18 -12.12 4.20
CA LEU A 73 4.39 -12.26 5.01
C LEU A 73 4.36 -11.41 6.28
N LEU A 74 3.81 -10.20 6.21
CA LEU A 74 3.54 -9.35 7.38
C LEU A 74 2.60 -10.07 8.36
N VAL A 75 1.51 -10.65 7.86
CA VAL A 75 0.56 -11.42 8.69
C VAL A 75 1.24 -12.64 9.31
N GLN A 76 2.02 -13.40 8.54
CA GLN A 76 2.74 -14.56 9.07
C GLN A 76 3.73 -14.20 10.17
N GLY A 77 4.47 -13.10 10.01
CA GLY A 77 5.36 -12.57 11.04
C GLY A 77 4.62 -12.23 12.33
N ARG A 78 3.49 -11.53 12.21
CA ARG A 78 2.64 -11.15 13.35
C ARG A 78 2.08 -12.36 14.09
N VAL A 79 1.59 -13.35 13.35
CA VAL A 79 1.09 -14.61 13.92
C VAL A 79 2.21 -15.37 14.63
N ALA A 80 3.43 -15.37 14.10
CA ALA A 80 4.56 -16.01 14.75
C ALA A 80 4.91 -15.34 16.10
N PHE A 81 4.86 -14.01 16.17
CA PHE A 81 5.00 -13.28 17.43
C PHE A 81 3.90 -13.66 18.43
N GLN A 82 2.63 -13.64 18.02
CA GLN A 82 1.49 -14.02 18.88
C GLN A 82 1.58 -15.46 19.39
N ALA A 83 2.17 -16.36 18.60
CA ALA A 83 2.46 -17.74 18.98
C ALA A 83 3.72 -17.90 19.86
N ASN A 84 4.31 -16.81 20.36
CA ASN A 84 5.56 -16.76 21.13
C ASN A 84 6.77 -17.40 20.41
N LYS A 85 6.79 -17.38 19.08
CA LYS A 85 7.96 -17.86 18.34
C LYS A 85 9.05 -16.80 18.33
N PRO A 86 10.32 -17.17 18.57
CA PRO A 86 11.42 -16.22 18.55
C PRO A 86 11.64 -15.68 17.13
N ARG A 87 12.07 -14.42 17.01
CA ARG A 87 12.42 -13.78 15.72
C ARG A 87 13.37 -14.61 14.85
N SER A 88 14.27 -15.37 15.47
CA SER A 88 15.18 -16.29 14.78
C SER A 88 14.48 -17.44 14.05
N SER A 89 13.18 -17.64 14.24
CA SER A 89 12.37 -18.62 13.52
C SER A 89 11.83 -18.11 12.19
N ASN A 90 12.32 -16.96 11.69
CA ASN A 90 11.98 -16.48 10.36
C ASN A 90 12.34 -17.59 9.34
N PRO A 91 11.36 -18.08 8.54
CA PRO A 91 11.60 -19.18 7.62
C PRO A 91 12.42 -18.77 6.39
N TYR A 92 12.54 -17.47 6.13
CA TYR A 92 13.30 -16.93 5.03
C TYR A 92 14.75 -16.66 5.45
N GLN A 93 15.69 -16.83 4.53
CA GLN A 93 17.10 -16.53 4.79
C GLN A 93 17.46 -15.15 4.25
N GLN A 94 17.96 -14.27 5.11
CA GLN A 94 18.31 -12.89 4.73
C GLN A 94 19.24 -12.78 3.52
N LYS A 95 20.14 -13.76 3.31
CA LYS A 95 21.08 -13.77 2.18
C LYS A 95 20.49 -14.27 0.85
N GLN A 96 19.43 -15.08 0.90
CA GLN A 96 18.81 -15.70 -0.28
C GLN A 96 17.54 -14.96 -0.69
N GLU A 97 16.73 -14.57 0.29
CA GLU A 97 15.43 -13.93 0.10
C GLU A 97 15.30 -12.69 1.01
N PRO A 98 16.11 -11.64 0.78
CA PRO A 98 16.18 -10.49 1.68
C PRO A 98 14.85 -9.75 1.85
N GLN A 99 14.05 -9.64 0.78
CA GLN A 99 12.75 -8.97 0.83
C GLN A 99 11.73 -9.78 1.66
N ASN A 100 11.60 -11.07 1.39
CA ASN A 100 10.69 -11.95 2.15
C ASN A 100 11.07 -11.99 3.63
N TYR A 101 12.38 -12.06 3.92
CA TYR A 101 12.92 -11.96 5.27
C TYR A 101 12.46 -10.67 5.95
N ASN A 102 12.67 -9.52 5.30
CA ASN A 102 12.35 -8.21 5.86
C ASN A 102 10.85 -8.01 6.08
N TRP A 103 10.00 -8.48 5.17
CA TRP A 103 8.54 -8.34 5.33
C TRP A 103 8.01 -9.22 6.47
N TRP A 104 8.47 -10.46 6.57
CA TRP A 104 8.12 -11.31 7.72
C TRP A 104 8.62 -10.71 9.04
N ASP A 105 9.86 -10.23 9.06
CA ASP A 105 10.49 -9.63 10.24
C ASP A 105 9.77 -8.35 10.71
N MET A 106 9.34 -7.53 9.76
CA MET A 106 8.51 -6.36 10.01
C MET A 106 7.19 -6.75 10.66
N GLY A 107 6.49 -7.76 10.13
CA GLY A 107 5.25 -8.27 10.70
C GLY A 107 5.40 -8.78 12.14
N TRP A 108 6.52 -9.45 12.44
CA TRP A 108 6.85 -9.90 13.79
C TRP A 108 7.04 -8.71 14.75
N HIS A 109 7.80 -7.69 14.33
CA HIS A 109 7.97 -6.46 15.11
C HIS A 109 6.68 -5.66 15.26
N ASP A 110 5.75 -5.73 14.30
CA ASP A 110 4.44 -5.10 14.43
C ASP A 110 3.64 -5.73 15.57
N GLY A 111 3.64 -7.07 15.66
CA GLY A 111 3.05 -7.80 16.79
C GLY A 111 3.68 -7.40 18.13
N GLU A 112 5.01 -7.26 18.17
CA GLU A 112 5.75 -6.80 19.36
C GLU A 112 5.34 -5.38 19.79
N ARG A 113 5.23 -4.46 18.84
CA ARG A 113 4.81 -3.08 19.12
C ARG A 113 3.35 -3.02 19.58
N GLU A 114 2.46 -3.79 18.97
CA GLU A 114 1.05 -3.88 19.38
C GLU A 114 0.92 -4.45 20.80
N ALA A 115 1.69 -5.50 21.15
CA ALA A 115 1.71 -6.05 22.50
C ALA A 115 2.31 -5.07 23.51
N THR A 116 3.33 -4.30 23.14
CA THR A 116 3.93 -3.26 23.99
C THR A 116 2.96 -2.09 24.21
N LYS A 117 2.23 -1.67 23.16
CA LYS A 117 1.15 -0.67 23.25
C LYS A 117 0.02 -1.15 24.16
N ALA A 118 -0.35 -2.44 24.10
CA ALA A 118 -1.36 -3.05 24.98
C ALA A 118 -0.88 -3.22 26.43
N ALA A 119 0.40 -3.52 26.64
CA ALA A 119 1.02 -3.64 27.97
C ALA A 119 1.26 -2.29 28.67
N GLY A 120 1.19 -1.17 27.93
CA GLY A 120 1.28 0.20 28.46
C GLY A 120 0.16 0.62 29.43
N GLY A 121 -0.73 -0.30 29.81
CA GLY A 121 -1.72 -0.14 30.88
C GLY A 121 -1.18 -0.29 32.32
N ALA A 122 0.07 -0.72 32.51
CA ALA A 122 0.69 -0.76 33.83
C ALA A 122 2.22 -0.61 33.74
N VAL A 123 2.73 0.61 33.89
CA VAL A 123 4.16 0.84 34.14
C VAL A 123 4.31 1.65 35.42
N GLU A 124 4.63 0.95 36.52
CA GLU A 124 5.33 1.56 37.65
C GLU A 124 6.72 1.99 37.17
N ILE A 125 6.97 3.28 37.33
CA ILE A 125 8.17 3.98 36.85
C ILE A 125 9.25 3.88 37.92
N HIS A 126 10.42 3.34 37.60
CA HIS A 126 11.66 3.65 38.32
C HIS A 126 12.62 4.45 37.45
N GLN A 127 12.72 5.72 37.82
CA GLN A 127 13.80 6.68 37.61
C GLN A 127 14.28 6.93 36.18
N GLY A 128 13.69 7.95 35.55
CA GLY A 128 14.25 8.62 34.39
C GLY A 128 13.19 9.49 33.75
N ARG A 129 13.14 10.77 34.13
CA ARG A 129 12.14 11.76 33.69
C ARG A 129 11.93 11.77 32.17
N ILE A 130 10.82 11.19 31.71
CA ILE A 130 10.01 11.75 30.63
C ILE A 130 8.56 11.66 31.10
N LYS A 131 7.88 12.81 31.15
CA LYS A 131 6.52 12.95 31.66
C LYS A 131 5.54 12.19 30.75
N ALA A 132 5.23 10.94 31.07
CA ALA A 132 4.01 10.30 30.59
C ALA A 132 2.84 11.08 31.21
N LYS A 133 2.19 11.94 30.42
CA LYS A 133 0.88 12.47 30.83
C LYS A 133 -0.11 11.30 30.78
N PRO A 134 -0.94 11.12 31.81
CA PRO A 134 -2.01 10.14 31.77
C PRO A 134 -2.90 10.44 30.55
N LYS A 135 -3.27 9.42 29.78
CA LYS A 135 -4.31 9.52 28.75
C LYS A 135 -5.61 9.97 29.43
N THR A 136 -5.79 11.27 29.54
CA THR A 136 -7.09 11.85 29.83
C THR A 136 -7.95 11.57 28.61
N SER A 137 -8.82 10.59 28.77
CA SER A 137 -10.13 10.53 28.14
C SER A 137 -10.63 11.92 27.70
N LYS A 138 -11.06 11.99 26.43
CA LYS A 138 -11.84 13.04 25.74
C LYS A 138 -11.07 14.13 24.99
N SER A 139 -10.92 13.90 23.69
CA SER A 139 -11.75 14.61 22.70
C SER A 139 -11.92 13.68 21.52
N GLY A 140 -13.16 13.43 21.10
CA GLY A 140 -13.43 12.66 19.89
C GLY A 140 -12.92 13.44 18.70
N LYS A 141 -11.63 13.34 18.41
CA LYS A 141 -10.97 13.97 17.28
C LYS A 141 -10.13 12.92 16.60
N TYR A 142 -10.36 12.78 15.30
CA TYR A 142 -9.59 11.91 14.44
C TYR A 142 -8.75 12.75 13.48
N TYR A 143 -7.65 12.19 13.04
CA TYR A 143 -6.80 12.80 12.03
C TYR A 143 -6.87 11.96 10.75
N ARG A 144 -6.88 12.63 9.61
CA ARG A 144 -6.72 11.99 8.30
C ARG A 144 -5.60 12.65 7.54
N ILE A 145 -4.92 11.87 6.71
CA ILE A 145 -3.84 12.36 5.86
C ILE A 145 -4.41 12.51 4.46
N GLN A 146 -4.33 13.73 3.91
CA GLN A 146 -4.79 14.07 2.59
C GLN A 146 -3.62 14.34 1.66
N HIS A 147 -3.71 13.83 0.44
CA HIS A 147 -2.84 14.15 -0.67
C HIS A 147 -3.60 15.00 -1.68
N HIS A 148 -3.05 16.19 -1.91
CA HIS A 148 -3.57 17.16 -2.85
C HIS A 148 -2.68 17.18 -4.08
N TYR A 149 -3.22 16.70 -5.20
CA TYR A 149 -2.55 16.71 -6.48
C TYR A 149 -3.44 17.36 -7.53
N LYS A 150 -2.94 18.46 -8.12
CA LYS A 150 -3.70 19.32 -9.03
C LYS A 150 -5.01 19.81 -8.40
N SER A 151 -6.14 19.19 -8.76
CA SER A 151 -7.49 19.51 -8.24
C SER A 151 -8.16 18.31 -7.56
N VAL A 152 -7.42 17.22 -7.33
CA VAL A 152 -7.95 16.00 -6.73
C VAL A 152 -7.43 15.89 -5.31
N VAL A 153 -8.36 15.67 -4.37
CA VAL A 153 -8.06 15.33 -2.98
C VAL A 153 -8.26 13.84 -2.81
N THR A 154 -7.21 13.16 -2.37
CA THR A 154 -7.25 11.75 -2.01
C THR A 154 -6.80 11.59 -0.56
N GLU A 155 -7.28 10.57 0.13
CA GLU A 155 -6.91 10.30 1.51
C GLU A 155 -6.07 9.05 1.61
N TRP A 156 -5.06 9.07 2.46
CA TRP A 156 -4.25 7.90 2.73
C TRP A 156 -5.06 6.85 3.49
N ASN A 157 -5.11 5.64 2.94
CA ASN A 157 -5.66 4.47 3.61
C ASN A 157 -4.49 3.59 4.08
N GLU A 158 -4.28 3.55 5.40
CA GLU A 158 -3.23 2.77 6.05
C GLU A 158 -3.40 1.27 5.82
N THR A 159 -4.64 0.77 5.80
CA THR A 159 -4.92 -0.67 5.61
C THR A 159 -4.59 -1.12 4.19
N LEU A 160 -4.83 -0.28 3.19
CA LEU A 160 -4.56 -0.57 1.78
C LEU A 160 -3.22 0.00 1.30
N HIS A 161 -2.51 0.73 2.17
CA HIS A 161 -1.28 1.47 1.85
C HIS A 161 -1.34 2.27 0.54
N GLN A 162 -2.48 2.91 0.26
CA GLN A 162 -2.68 3.68 -0.97
C GLN A 162 -3.57 4.90 -0.75
N TYR A 163 -3.51 5.83 -1.70
CA TYR A 163 -4.45 6.96 -1.77
C TYR A 163 -5.81 6.48 -2.28
N SER A 164 -6.83 6.71 -1.46
CA SER A 164 -8.23 6.41 -1.76
C SER A 164 -9.01 7.71 -2.02
N PRO A 165 -10.18 7.64 -2.68
CA PRO A 165 -11.07 8.80 -2.78
C PRO A 165 -11.37 9.41 -1.41
N GLU A 166 -11.70 10.71 -1.40
CA GLU A 166 -12.04 11.44 -0.18
C GLU A 166 -13.09 10.70 0.66
N ASN A 167 -12.91 10.70 1.98
CA ASN A 167 -13.65 9.94 2.99
C ASN A 167 -13.36 8.44 3.15
N ASN A 168 -12.52 7.85 2.30
CA ASN A 168 -12.09 6.45 2.42
C ASN A 168 -10.69 6.29 3.07
N GLY A 169 -10.13 7.36 3.63
CA GLY A 169 -8.85 7.31 4.34
C GLY A 169 -8.96 6.79 5.78
N THR A 170 -7.83 6.33 6.30
CA THR A 170 -7.69 5.87 7.68
C THR A 170 -7.88 7.04 8.64
N LYS A 171 -8.70 6.81 9.68
CA LYS A 171 -8.88 7.72 10.80
C LYS A 171 -7.88 7.37 11.90
N PHE A 172 -6.90 8.23 12.12
CA PHE A 172 -5.93 8.10 13.20
C PHE A 172 -6.48 8.75 14.46
N ASP A 173 -6.38 8.08 15.60
CA ASP A 173 -6.74 8.61 16.92
C ASP A 173 -5.57 9.36 17.59
N ASP A 174 -4.35 9.22 17.05
CA ASP A 174 -3.14 9.91 17.47
C ASP A 174 -2.59 10.84 16.37
N TYR A 175 -2.33 12.10 16.73
CA TYR A 175 -1.76 13.09 15.83
C TYR A 175 -0.29 12.78 15.50
N GLU A 176 0.48 12.27 16.48
CA GLU A 176 1.90 11.98 16.26
C GLU A 176 2.08 10.83 15.25
N GLU A 177 1.20 9.84 15.29
CA GLU A 177 1.14 8.75 14.32
C GLU A 177 0.79 9.27 12.92
N ALA A 178 -0.28 10.07 12.81
CA ALA A 178 -0.66 10.70 11.55
C ALA A 178 0.46 11.60 10.98
N SER A 179 1.19 12.32 11.84
CA SER A 179 2.29 13.19 11.44
C SER A 179 3.49 12.41 10.92
N THR A 180 3.86 11.32 11.57
CA THR A 180 4.97 10.46 11.15
C THR A 180 4.71 9.86 9.76
N ILE A 181 3.47 9.39 9.53
CA ILE A 181 3.07 8.83 8.24
C ILE A 181 3.03 9.93 7.17
N ALA A 182 2.46 11.10 7.48
CA ALA A 182 2.40 12.23 6.55
C ALA A 182 3.81 12.69 6.12
N GLU A 183 4.78 12.75 7.03
CA GLU A 183 6.17 13.07 6.71
C GLU A 183 6.81 12.06 5.76
N ARG A 184 6.54 10.77 5.97
CA ARG A 184 7.01 9.70 5.08
C ARG A 184 6.41 9.83 3.69
N LEU A 185 5.11 10.09 3.60
CA LEU A 185 4.39 10.23 2.34
C LEU A 185 4.83 11.48 1.56
N LYS A 186 5.22 12.56 2.24
CA LYS A 186 5.77 13.77 1.59
C LYS A 186 7.02 13.48 0.76
N GLN A 187 7.82 12.48 1.14
CA GLN A 187 9.07 12.18 0.44
C GLN A 187 8.85 11.52 -0.93
N SER A 188 7.66 10.95 -1.17
CA SER A 188 7.34 10.17 -2.37
C SER A 188 6.12 10.69 -3.14
N ALA A 189 5.55 11.83 -2.76
CA ALA A 189 4.33 12.37 -3.35
C ALA A 189 4.61 13.43 -4.42
N ASP A 190 3.92 13.34 -5.56
CA ASP A 190 3.96 14.34 -6.64
C ASP A 190 3.10 15.60 -6.36
N GLY A 191 2.72 15.83 -5.10
CA GLY A 191 1.85 16.91 -4.65
C GLY A 191 2.18 17.37 -3.23
N TYR A 192 1.20 17.85 -2.48
CA TYR A 192 1.39 18.18 -1.07
C TYR A 192 0.50 17.34 -0.16
N ILE A 193 1.06 16.98 1.00
CA ILE A 193 0.41 16.18 2.03
C ILE A 193 0.03 17.07 3.21
N THR A 194 -1.23 16.97 3.62
CA THR A 194 -1.81 17.68 4.77
C THR A 194 -2.39 16.67 5.76
N ILE A 195 -2.47 17.09 7.03
CA ILE A 195 -3.20 16.37 8.06
C ILE A 195 -4.42 17.21 8.39
N ILE A 196 -5.60 16.64 8.25
CA ILE A 196 -6.85 17.28 8.65
C ILE A 196 -7.31 16.72 9.99
N THR A 197 -7.90 17.59 10.81
CA THR A 197 -8.55 17.20 12.06
C THR A 197 -10.05 17.07 11.82
N MET A 198 -10.63 15.97 12.27
CA MET A 198 -12.05 15.67 12.20
C MET A 198 -12.60 15.51 13.60
N ASP A 199 -13.83 15.98 13.84
CA ASP A 199 -14.54 15.66 15.07
C ASP A 199 -15.18 14.25 14.97
N ALA A 200 -15.29 13.56 16.10
CA ALA A 200 -15.97 12.28 16.22
C ALA A 200 -17.48 12.56 16.27
N ASN A 201 -18.17 12.19 15.20
CA ASN A 201 -19.62 12.07 15.19
C ASN A 201 -20.06 10.81 15.93
#